data_AF-A0A967T4Y7-F1
#
_entry.id   AF-A0A967T4Y7-F1
#
_cell.length_a   1.000
_cell.length_b   1.000
_cell.length_c   1.000
_cell.angle_alpha   90.00
_cell.angle_beta   90.00
_cell.angle_gamma   90.00
#
_symmetry.space_group_name_H-M   'P 1'
#
loop_
_entity.id
_entity.type
_entity.pdbx_description
1 polymer ?
#
loop_
_entity_poly.entity_id
_entity_poly.type
_entity_poly.pdbx_seq_one_letter_code
_entity_poly.pdbx_strand_id
1 'polypeptide(L)'
;MLDAFRLMLIFTILNPIKTTMGDLFVAVGVPGRLAFVRAVQLVVMIIGLFTLGLPFGITGVAVAVDIMLLVGVIILLAQARRYVQFSVIRMFLIPTLAVVLSVLFGRL
;
A
#
# COMPACT_ATOMS: atom_id res chain seq x y z
N MET A 1 -2.36 14.18 -16.74
CA MET A 1 -1.06 13.48 -16.57
C MET A 1 -0.47 13.74 -15.18
N LEU A 2 -0.31 14.99 -14.75
CA LEU A 2 0.25 15.32 -13.42
C LEU A 2 -0.54 14.69 -12.25
N ASP A 3 -1.86 14.63 -12.34
CA ASP A 3 -2.68 14.09 -11.24
C ASP A 3 -2.48 12.58 -11.03
N ALA A 4 -2.28 11.82 -12.10
CA ALA A 4 -1.93 10.41 -12.01
C ALA A 4 -0.58 10.21 -11.30
N PHE A 5 0.42 11.05 -11.63
CA PHE A 5 1.71 11.02 -10.94
C PHE A 5 1.60 11.41 -9.46
N ARG A 6 0.75 12.40 -9.13
CA ARG A 6 0.47 12.79 -7.73
C ARG A 6 -0.17 11.65 -6.95
N LEU A 7 -1.10 10.91 -7.55
CA LEU A 7 -1.73 9.74 -6.92
C LEU A 7 -0.71 8.62 -6.65
N MET A 8 0.21 8.36 -7.59
CA MET A 8 1.27 7.37 -7.42
C MET A 8 2.24 7.64 -6.26
N LEU A 9 2.20 8.82 -5.63
CA LEU A 9 2.91 9.05 -4.36
C LEU A 9 2.38 8.13 -3.25
N ILE A 10 1.07 7.88 -3.22
CA ILE A 10 0.45 6.93 -2.27
C ILE A 10 1.00 5.54 -2.52
N PHE A 11 0.98 5.09 -3.78
CA PHE A 11 1.61 3.84 -4.20
C PHE A 11 3.06 3.73 -3.72
N THR A 12 3.85 4.78 -3.93
CA THR A 12 5.28 4.80 -3.62
C THR A 12 5.54 4.62 -2.11
N ILE A 13 4.70 5.20 -1.26
CA ILE A 13 4.82 5.07 0.20
C ILE A 13 4.40 3.67 0.68
N LEU A 14 3.32 3.12 0.11
CA LEU A 14 2.73 1.87 0.58
C LEU A 14 3.42 0.62 0.00
N ASN A 15 4.03 0.72 -1.18
CA ASN A 15 4.61 -0.43 -1.87
C ASN A 15 5.77 -1.10 -1.10
N PRO A 16 6.72 -0.35 -0.48
CA PRO A 16 7.74 -0.93 0.39
C PRO A 16 7.15 -1.76 1.54
N ILE A 17 6.05 -1.30 2.15
CA ILE A 17 5.39 -2.00 3.25
C ILE A 17 4.86 -3.35 2.75
N LYS A 18 4.19 -3.36 1.58
CA LYS A 18 3.71 -4.59 0.95
C LYS A 18 4.86 -5.58 0.69
N THR A 19 5.98 -5.13 0.12
CA THR A 19 7.11 -6.00 -0.21
C THR A 19 7.74 -6.59 1.04
N THR A 20 8.06 -5.77 2.04
CA THR A 20 8.68 -6.24 3.29
C THR A 20 7.78 -7.21 4.05
N MET A 21 6.47 -6.96 4.11
CA MET A 21 5.52 -7.90 4.71
C MET A 21 5.43 -9.21 3.92
N GLY A 22 5.52 -9.15 2.59
CA GLY A 22 5.56 -10.33 1.74
C GLY A 22 6.79 -11.20 2.03
N ASP A 23 7.96 -10.57 2.14
CA ASP A 23 9.21 -11.27 2.45
C ASP A 23 9.17 -11.95 3.82
N LEU A 24 8.50 -11.35 4.81
CA LEU A 24 8.23 -11.97 6.11
C LEU A 24 7.45 -13.28 5.96
N PHE A 25 6.36 -13.31 5.18
CA PHE A 25 5.58 -14.54 4.99
C PHE A 25 6.38 -15.64 4.26
N VAL A 26 7.28 -15.27 3.36
CA VAL A 26 8.19 -16.21 2.71
C VAL A 26 9.21 -16.75 3.72
N ALA A 27 9.82 -15.88 4.53
CA ALA A 27 10.80 -16.24 5.54
C ALA A 27 10.24 -17.17 6.63
N VAL A 28 8.98 -16.98 7.03
CA VAL A 28 8.28 -17.82 8.03
C VAL A 28 7.72 -19.12 7.40
N GLY A 29 7.95 -19.35 6.10
CA GLY A 29 7.57 -20.60 5.42
C GLY A 29 6.08 -20.69 5.07
N VAL A 30 5.36 -19.57 5.00
CA VAL A 30 3.91 -19.52 4.71
C VAL A 30 3.60 -18.70 3.45
N PRO A 31 4.25 -18.95 2.29
CA PRO A 31 4.05 -18.16 1.07
C PRO A 31 2.64 -18.25 0.50
N GLY A 32 1.87 -19.30 0.84
CA GLY A 32 0.48 -19.45 0.40
C GLY A 32 -0.43 -18.29 0.84
N ARG A 33 -0.16 -17.68 2.00
CA ARG A 33 -0.87 -16.47 2.45
C ARG A 33 -0.59 -15.28 1.54
N LEU A 34 0.66 -15.10 1.13
CA LEU A 34 1.05 -14.07 0.17
C LEU A 34 0.40 -14.30 -1.21
N ALA A 35 0.33 -15.55 -1.67
CA ALA A 35 -0.34 -15.89 -2.93
C ALA A 35 -1.84 -15.55 -2.89
N PHE A 36 -2.52 -15.85 -1.78
CA PHE A 36 -3.92 -15.47 -1.58
C PHE A 36 -4.12 -13.96 -1.65
N VAL A 37 -3.26 -13.17 -0.96
CA VAL A 37 -3.36 -11.71 -1.04
C VAL A 37 -3.13 -11.21 -2.47
N ARG A 38 -2.16 -11.77 -3.20
CA ARG A 38 -1.90 -11.40 -4.60
C ARG A 38 -3.10 -11.72 -5.51
N ALA A 39 -3.80 -12.83 -5.27
CA ALA A 39 -5.01 -13.16 -6.00
C ALA A 39 -6.13 -12.14 -5.72
N VAL A 40 -6.34 -11.75 -4.46
CA VAL A 40 -7.31 -10.68 -4.11
C VAL A 40 -6.91 -9.37 -4.77
N GLN A 41 -5.62 -9.00 -4.74
CA GLN A 41 -5.11 -7.81 -5.41
C GLN A 41 -5.38 -7.83 -6.92
N LEU A 42 -5.18 -8.96 -7.58
CA LEU A 42 -5.48 -9.13 -9.00
C LEU A 42 -6.96 -8.87 -9.28
N VAL A 43 -7.85 -9.46 -8.48
CA VAL A 43 -9.31 -9.28 -8.64
C VAL A 43 -9.70 -7.81 -8.45
N VAL A 44 -9.19 -7.16 -7.39
CA VAL A 44 -9.45 -5.73 -7.13
C VAL A 44 -8.91 -4.86 -8.26
N MET A 45 -7.72 -5.17 -8.80
CA MET A 45 -7.15 -4.47 -9.94
C MET A 45 -8.04 -4.58 -11.16
N ILE A 46 -8.45 -5.80 -11.53
CA ILE A 46 -9.31 -6.03 -12.70
C ILE A 46 -10.60 -5.23 -12.55
N ILE A 47 -11.29 -5.36 -11.42
CA ILE A 47 -12.52 -4.59 -11.15
C ILE A 47 -12.24 -3.09 -11.24
N GLY A 48 -11.16 -2.59 -10.64
CA GLY A 48 -10.77 -1.18 -10.66
C GLY A 48 -10.46 -0.67 -12.07
N LEU A 49 -9.79 -1.45 -12.91
CA LEU A 49 -9.49 -1.05 -14.29
C LEU A 49 -10.75 -0.88 -15.13
N PHE A 50 -11.72 -1.79 -15.01
CA PHE A 50 -12.99 -1.67 -15.74
C PHE A 50 -13.90 -0.58 -15.18
N THR A 51 -13.94 -0.40 -13.87
CA THR A 51 -14.83 0.58 -13.22
C THR A 51 -14.28 2.00 -13.18
N LEU A 52 -12.96 2.17 -13.03
CA LEU A 52 -12.29 3.47 -12.92
C LEU A 52 -11.40 3.79 -14.13
N GLY A 53 -10.67 2.80 -14.64
CA GLY A 53 -9.74 3.00 -15.76
C GLY A 53 -10.43 3.38 -17.07
N LEU A 54 -11.57 2.75 -17.40
CA LEU A 54 -12.35 3.09 -18.59
C LEU A 54 -12.94 4.52 -18.56
N PRO A 55 -13.64 4.96 -17.50
CA PRO A 55 -14.23 6.30 -17.48
C PRO A 55 -13.23 7.44 -17.22
N PHE A 56 -12.16 7.19 -16.45
CA PHE A 56 -11.24 8.26 -16.01
C PHE A 56 -9.83 8.16 -16.61
N GLY A 57 -9.60 7.24 -17.54
CA GLY A 57 -8.31 7.04 -18.21
C GLY A 57 -7.17 6.75 -17.23
N ILE A 58 -6.01 7.37 -17.45
CA ILE A 58 -4.79 7.13 -16.66
C ILE A 58 -4.98 7.47 -15.17
N THR A 59 -5.76 8.53 -14.87
CA THR A 59 -6.06 8.90 -13.48
C THR A 59 -6.85 7.79 -12.78
N GLY A 60 -7.84 7.19 -13.48
CA GLY A 60 -8.60 6.06 -12.98
C GLY A 60 -7.74 4.81 -12.74
N VAL A 61 -6.78 4.55 -13.63
CA VAL A 61 -5.80 3.47 -13.45
C VAL A 61 -4.95 3.70 -12.19
N ALA A 62 -4.47 4.93 -11.96
CA ALA A 62 -3.70 5.26 -10.77
C ALA A 62 -4.50 4.99 -9.48
N VAL A 63 -5.76 5.43 -9.43
CA VAL A 63 -6.66 5.16 -8.29
C VAL A 63 -6.91 3.66 -8.10
N ALA A 64 -7.14 2.91 -9.19
CA ALA A 64 -7.35 1.47 -9.12
C ALA A 64 -6.12 0.74 -8.53
N VAL A 65 -4.92 1.15 -8.91
CA VAL A 65 -3.66 0.60 -8.40
C VAL A 65 -3.50 0.93 -6.90
N ASP A 66 -3.80 2.15 -6.48
CA ASP A 66 -3.75 2.56 -5.06
C ASP A 66 -4.73 1.75 -4.20
N ILE A 67 -5.97 1.57 -4.67
CA ILE A 67 -6.98 0.76 -3.98
C ILE A 67 -6.51 -0.70 -3.86
N MET A 68 -6.03 -1.29 -4.95
CA MET A 68 -5.47 -2.65 -4.94
C MET A 68 -4.33 -2.79 -3.92
N LEU A 69 -3.42 -1.82 -3.88
CA LEU A 69 -2.30 -1.83 -2.96
C LEU A 69 -2.77 -1.72 -1.52
N LEU A 70 -3.67 -0.78 -1.23
CA LEU A 70 -4.22 -0.53 0.09
C LEU A 70 -4.97 -1.76 0.63
N VAL A 71 -5.79 -2.41 -0.19
CA VAL A 71 -6.46 -3.67 0.18
C VAL A 71 -5.43 -4.75 0.53
N GLY A 72 -4.41 -4.93 -0.31
CA GLY A 72 -3.38 -5.94 -0.04
C GLY A 72 -2.58 -5.66 1.23
N VAL A 73 -2.20 -4.41 1.48
CA VAL A 73 -1.48 -4.00 2.71
C VAL A 73 -2.35 -4.25 3.94
N ILE A 74 -3.64 -3.89 3.91
CA ILE A 74 -4.57 -4.15 5.03
C ILE A 74 -4.63 -5.65 5.33
N ILE A 75 -4.80 -6.49 4.31
CA ILE A 75 -4.89 -7.94 4.49
C ILE A 75 -3.56 -8.51 5.01
N LEU A 76 -2.42 -8.08 4.46
CA LEU A 76 -1.09 -8.53 4.91
C LEU A 76 -0.84 -8.14 6.36
N LEU A 77 -1.14 -6.90 6.76
CA LEU A 77 -1.01 -6.47 8.13
C LEU A 77 -1.94 -7.29 9.05
N ALA A 78 -3.22 -7.44 8.69
CA ALA A 78 -4.14 -8.25 9.50
C ALA A 78 -3.63 -9.69 9.73
N GLN A 79 -3.03 -10.31 8.72
CA GLN A 79 -2.47 -11.64 8.81
C GLN A 79 -1.11 -11.68 9.54
N ALA A 80 -0.26 -10.67 9.34
CA ALA A 80 1.07 -10.60 9.92
C ALA A 80 1.02 -10.47 11.44
N ARG A 81 -0.07 -9.92 12.01
CA ARG A 81 -0.25 -9.79 13.47
C ARG A 81 -0.20 -11.12 14.20
N ARG A 82 -0.46 -12.23 13.50
CA ARG A 82 -0.36 -13.60 14.06
C ARG A 82 1.08 -14.09 14.19
N TYR A 83 2.01 -13.49 13.43
CA TYR A 83 3.41 -13.91 13.36
C TYR A 83 4.36 -12.91 14.01
N VAL A 84 4.02 -11.62 14.00
CA VAL A 84 4.84 -10.54 14.59
C VAL A 84 3.94 -9.55 15.33
N GLN A 85 4.34 -9.18 16.54
CA GLN A 85 3.76 -8.05 17.25
C GLN A 85 4.32 -6.75 16.65
N PHE A 86 3.56 -6.10 15.78
CA PHE A 86 3.91 -4.79 15.25
C PHE A 86 2.90 -3.73 15.65
N SER A 87 3.38 -2.52 15.91
CA SER A 87 2.54 -1.35 16.19
C SER A 87 2.45 -0.49 14.93
N VAL A 88 1.29 -0.57 14.25
CA VAL A 88 0.99 0.26 13.07
C VAL A 88 1.15 1.74 13.40
N ILE A 89 0.71 2.15 14.59
CA ILE A 89 0.84 3.52 15.08
C ILE A 89 2.32 3.90 15.11
N ARG A 90 3.19 3.12 15.77
CA ARG A 90 4.61 3.45 15.90
C ARG A 90 5.33 3.50 14.54
N MET A 91 4.91 2.67 13.59
CA MET A 91 5.46 2.62 12.23
C MET A 91 5.18 3.90 11.44
N PHE A 92 4.00 4.50 11.59
CA PHE A 92 3.64 5.75 10.91
C PHE A 92 3.90 7.01 11.73
N LEU A 93 3.92 6.94 13.06
CA LEU A 93 4.06 8.12 13.92
C LEU A 93 5.41 8.82 13.70
N ILE A 94 6.50 8.04 13.67
CA ILE A 94 7.86 8.60 13.58
C ILE A 94 8.09 9.32 12.23
N PRO A 95 7.81 8.70 11.07
CA PRO A 95 7.95 9.41 9.79
C PRO A 95 7.00 10.60 9.68
N THR A 96 5.76 10.49 10.15
CA THR A 96 4.78 11.58 10.06
C THR A 96 5.19 12.76 10.93
N LEU A 97 5.63 12.51 12.17
CA LEU A 97 6.17 13.55 13.04
C LEU A 97 7.41 14.19 12.42
N ALA A 98 8.33 13.41 11.85
CA ALA A 98 9.52 13.96 11.19
C ALA A 98 9.15 14.91 10.03
N VAL A 99 8.17 14.54 9.19
CA VAL A 99 7.68 15.39 8.10
C VAL A 99 6.97 16.63 8.63
N VAL A 100 6.12 16.50 9.65
CA VAL A 100 5.42 17.64 10.25
C VAL A 100 6.42 18.62 10.86
N LEU A 101 7.39 18.12 11.62
CA LEU A 101 8.43 18.93 12.23
C LEU A 101 9.33 19.58 11.18
N SER A 102 9.74 18.87 10.12
CA SER A 102 10.56 19.45 9.07
C SER A 102 9.84 20.56 8.31
N VAL A 103 8.54 20.42 8.06
CA VAL A 103 7.73 21.49 7.44
C VAL A 103 7.55 22.68 8.38
N LEU A 104 7.39 22.46 9.68
CA LEU A 104 7.25 23.53 10.66
C LEU A 104 8.55 24.31 10.86
N PHE A 105 9.68 23.62 11.02
CA PHE A 105 10.98 24.24 11.26
C PHE A 105 11.67 24.73 9.99
N GLY A 106 11.40 24.13 8.82
CA GLY A 106 11.95 24.60 7.55
C GLY A 106 11.33 25.91 7.02
N ARG A 107 10.32 26.44 7.72
CA ARG A 107 9.70 27.75 7.43
C ARG A 107 10.22 28.89 8.31
N LEU A 108 11.10 28.58 9.28
CA LEU A 108 11.80 29.55 10.14
C LEU A 108 13.20 29.82 9.56
#